data_AF-A0A923PTE1-F1
#
_entry.id   AF-A0A923PTE1-F1
#
_cell.length_a   1.000
_cell.length_b   1.000
_cell.length_c   1.000
_cell.angle_alpha   90.00
_cell.angle_beta   90.00
_cell.angle_gamma   90.00
#
_symmetry.space_group_name_H-M   'P 1'
#
loop_
_entity.id
_entity.type
_entity.pdbx_description
1 polymer ?
#
loop_
_entity_poly.entity_id
_entity_poly.type
_entity_poly.pdbx_seq_one_letter_code
_entity_poly.pdbx_strand_id
1 'polypeptide(L)'
;MNLPRAASLVETALPFLNPEVSPPPASGSPLHTLTTGLARGDDVTWTRFHRDFGPGIFRQLLAATRGGHALARGAPQQTYLRVARHARPCDSAPMFSS
;
A
#
# COMPACT_ATOMS: atom_id res chain seq x y z
N MET A 1 14.18 72.54 -26.03
CA MET A 1 13.32 72.42 -24.83
C MET A 1 12.82 70.98 -24.80
N ASN A 2 13.36 70.10 -23.96
CA ASN A 2 13.30 69.98 -22.49
C ASN A 2 12.32 68.85 -22.10
N LEU A 3 12.89 67.74 -21.63
CA LEU A 3 12.25 66.71 -20.78
C LEU A 3 12.19 67.24 -19.32
N PRO A 4 11.30 66.74 -18.42
CA PRO A 4 11.64 65.53 -17.66
C PRO A 4 10.49 64.58 -17.20
N ARG A 5 10.91 63.31 -17.13
CA ARG A 5 10.62 62.15 -16.25
C ARG A 5 9.74 62.28 -14.98
N ALA A 6 8.88 61.26 -14.76
CA ALA A 6 8.54 60.51 -13.51
C ALA A 6 7.08 59.99 -13.64
N ALA A 7 6.60 58.86 -13.09
CA ALA A 7 7.16 57.70 -12.42
C ALA A 7 6.10 56.57 -12.48
N SER A 8 6.58 55.34 -12.65
CA SER A 8 6.11 54.07 -12.05
C SER A 8 4.80 54.08 -11.25
N LEU A 9 3.82 53.28 -11.70
CA LEU A 9 3.00 52.47 -10.79
C LEU A 9 3.07 51.01 -11.27
N VAL A 10 3.83 50.22 -10.53
CA VAL A 10 3.87 48.76 -10.59
C VAL A 10 2.54 48.28 -10.03
N GLU A 11 1.65 47.83 -10.92
CA GLU A 11 0.39 47.22 -10.50
C GLU A 11 0.65 45.79 -10.05
N THR A 12 0.79 45.65 -8.73
CA THR A 12 0.85 44.39 -7.99
C THR A 12 -0.45 43.61 -8.20
N ALA A 13 -0.50 42.78 -9.24
CA ALA A 13 -1.50 41.72 -9.35
C ALA A 13 -0.90 40.45 -8.70
N LEU A 14 -1.41 40.16 -7.50
CA LEU A 14 -1.10 38.98 -6.70
C LEU A 14 -1.16 37.69 -7.55
N PRO A 15 -0.30 36.70 -7.30
CA PRO A 15 -0.47 35.39 -7.91
C PRO A 15 -1.82 34.85 -7.47
N PHE A 16 -2.67 34.50 -8.44
CA PHE A 16 -3.86 33.71 -8.19
C PHE A 16 -3.51 32.57 -7.25
N LEU A 17 -4.08 32.58 -6.04
CA LEU A 17 -4.13 31.41 -5.19
C LEU A 17 -4.80 30.32 -6.01
N ASN A 18 -4.02 29.36 -6.49
CA ASN A 18 -4.57 28.07 -6.87
C ASN A 18 -5.33 27.54 -5.65
N PRO A 19 -6.65 27.29 -5.73
CA PRO A 19 -7.34 26.60 -4.66
C PRO A 19 -6.77 25.18 -4.64
N GLU A 20 -5.85 24.97 -3.71
CA GLU A 20 -5.66 23.71 -3.01
C GLU A 20 -5.78 22.48 -3.93
N VAL A 21 -4.69 22.18 -4.65
CA VAL A 21 -4.41 20.78 -4.97
C VAL A 21 -4.29 20.08 -3.63
N SER A 22 -5.42 19.58 -3.14
CA SER A 22 -5.47 18.63 -2.04
C SER A 22 -4.46 17.55 -2.42
N PRO A 23 -3.43 17.30 -1.59
CA PRO A 23 -2.52 16.20 -1.89
C PRO A 23 -3.38 14.95 -2.09
N PRO A 24 -3.11 14.11 -3.10
CA PRO A 24 -3.86 12.88 -3.30
C PRO A 24 -3.96 12.19 -1.94
N PRO A 25 -5.16 11.76 -1.50
CA PRO A 25 -5.37 11.26 -0.16
C PRO A 25 -4.25 10.28 0.14
N ALA A 26 -3.47 10.57 1.19
CA ALA A 26 -2.21 9.88 1.47
C ALA A 26 -2.42 8.39 1.22
N SER A 27 -1.87 7.91 0.09
CA SER A 27 -2.03 6.52 -0.32
C SER A 27 -1.58 5.69 0.86
N GLY A 28 -2.53 4.98 1.48
CA GLY A 28 -2.32 4.29 2.76
C GLY A 28 -1.05 3.45 2.70
N SER A 29 -0.47 3.14 3.86
CA SER A 29 0.79 2.39 3.93
C SER A 29 0.80 1.19 2.96
N PRO A 30 1.95 0.78 2.40
CA PRO A 30 1.97 -0.36 1.47
C PRO A 30 1.28 -1.61 2.03
N LEU A 31 1.33 -1.81 3.35
CA LEU A 31 0.61 -2.83 4.08
C LEU A 31 -0.91 -2.62 4.05
N HIS A 32 -1.38 -1.40 4.31
CA HIS A 32 -2.80 -1.05 4.22
C HIS A 32 -3.36 -1.28 2.83
N THR A 33 -2.61 -0.87 1.80
CA THR A 33 -2.99 -1.07 0.40
C THR A 33 -3.08 -2.57 0.08
N LEU A 34 -2.07 -3.36 0.45
CA LEU A 34 -2.07 -4.82 0.27
C LEU A 34 -3.25 -5.48 0.97
N THR A 35 -3.42 -5.22 2.27
CA THR A 35 -4.44 -5.88 3.10
C THR A 35 -5.86 -5.47 2.72
N THR A 36 -6.05 -4.23 2.24
CA THR A 36 -7.32 -3.78 1.65
C THR A 36 -7.63 -4.53 0.36
N GLY A 37 -6.67 -4.70 -0.54
CA GLY A 37 -6.86 -5.47 -1.77
C GLY A 37 -7.20 -6.93 -1.49
N LEU A 38 -6.52 -7.55 -0.51
CA LEU A 38 -6.82 -8.91 -0.07
C LEU A 38 -8.25 -9.03 0.50
N ALA A 39 -8.66 -8.09 1.36
CA ALA A 39 -9.99 -8.07 1.96
C ALA A 39 -11.11 -7.89 0.92
N ARG A 40 -10.82 -7.20 -0.19
CA ARG A 40 -11.76 -7.00 -1.30
C ARG A 40 -11.79 -8.15 -2.30
N GLY A 41 -10.88 -9.12 -2.18
CA GLY A 41 -10.76 -10.20 -3.15
C GLY A 41 -10.14 -9.78 -4.48
N ASP A 42 -9.28 -8.75 -4.50
CA ASP A 42 -8.64 -8.29 -5.73
C ASP A 42 -7.62 -9.31 -6.27
N ASP A 43 -7.87 -9.85 -7.47
CA ASP A 43 -7.08 -10.93 -8.07
C ASP A 43 -5.61 -10.56 -8.29
N VAL A 44 -5.34 -9.31 -8.67
CA VAL A 44 -3.97 -8.82 -8.89
C VAL A 44 -3.21 -8.78 -7.57
N THR A 45 -3.85 -8.27 -6.52
CA THR A 45 -3.31 -8.26 -5.16
C THR A 45 -3.10 -9.67 -4.64
N TRP A 46 -4.04 -10.59 -4.85
CA TRP A 46 -3.91 -12.00 -4.48
C TRP A 46 -2.77 -12.69 -5.21
N THR A 47 -2.62 -12.45 -6.51
CA THR A 47 -1.52 -12.99 -7.31
C THR A 47 -0.17 -12.50 -6.79
N ARG A 48 -0.07 -11.19 -6.53
CA ARG A 48 1.13 -10.59 -5.93
C ARG A 48 1.43 -11.17 -4.55
N PHE A 49 0.41 -11.32 -3.71
CA PHE A 49 0.56 -11.88 -2.37
C PHE A 49 1.08 -13.32 -2.40
N HIS A 50 0.54 -14.17 -3.27
CA HIS A 50 1.02 -15.55 -3.43
C HIS A 50 2.48 -15.58 -3.90
N ARG A 51 2.83 -14.74 -4.89
CA ARG A 51 4.19 -14.65 -5.40
C ARG A 51 5.19 -14.19 -4.34
N ASP A 52 4.87 -13.12 -3.63
CA ASP A 52 5.80 -12.43 -2.73
C ASP A 52 5.92 -13.16 -1.38
N PHE A 53 4.82 -13.72 -0.85
CA PHE A 53 4.78 -14.33 0.49
C PHE A 53 4.64 -15.86 0.49
N GLY A 54 4.19 -16.47 -0.61
CA GLY A 54 3.94 -17.91 -0.69
C GLY A 54 5.15 -18.79 -0.33
N PRO A 55 6.37 -18.52 -0.84
CA PRO A 55 7.56 -19.29 -0.45
C PRO A 55 7.87 -19.20 1.05
N GLY A 56 7.64 -18.03 1.67
CA GLY A 56 7.84 -17.82 3.10
C GLY A 56 6.83 -18.61 3.94
N ILE A 57 5.55 -18.50 3.59
CA ILE A 57 4.45 -19.26 4.21
C ILE A 57 4.73 -20.76 4.12
N PHE A 58 5.14 -21.27 2.95
CA PHE A 58 5.45 -22.69 2.79
C PHE A 58 6.62 -23.14 3.67
N ARG A 59 7.70 -22.35 3.77
CA ARG A 59 8.83 -22.66 4.67
C ARG A 59 8.38 -22.73 6.14
N GLN A 60 7.53 -21.81 6.58
CA GLN A 60 6.97 -21.83 7.93
C GLN A 60 6.10 -23.07 8.17
N LEU A 61 5.25 -23.44 7.21
CA LEU A 61 4.43 -24.65 7.30
C LEU A 61 5.27 -25.93 7.28
N LEU A 62 6.35 -25.97 6.51
CA LEU A 62 7.30 -27.08 6.51
C LEU A 62 8.01 -27.20 7.87
N ALA A 63 8.41 -26.07 8.46
CA ALA A 63 8.98 -26.05 9.81
C ALA A 63 7.96 -26.54 10.87
N ALA A 64 6.72 -26.04 10.80
CA ALA A 64 5.62 -26.43 11.71
C ALA A 64 5.28 -27.92 11.62
N THR A 65 5.48 -28.53 10.45
CA THR A 65 5.27 -29.98 10.21
C THR A 65 6.55 -30.80 10.38
N ARG A 66 7.62 -30.23 10.97
CA ARG A 66 8.92 -30.89 11.20
C ARG A 66 9.52 -31.52 9.94
N GLY A 67 9.37 -30.86 8.79
CA GLY A 67 9.86 -31.35 7.49
C GLY A 67 8.89 -32.29 6.76
N GLY A 68 7.68 -32.52 7.30
CA GLY A 68 6.66 -33.36 6.67
C GLY A 68 6.07 -32.76 5.39
N HIS A 69 6.75 -32.93 4.26
CA HIS A 69 6.36 -32.35 2.97
C HIS A 69 4.93 -32.69 2.52
N ALA A 70 4.45 -33.91 2.79
CA ALA A 70 3.08 -34.30 2.44
C ALA A 70 2.03 -33.43 3.15
N LEU A 71 2.23 -33.19 4.45
CA LEU A 71 1.38 -32.30 5.25
C LEU A 71 1.53 -30.84 4.81
N ALA A 72 2.78 -30.41 4.61
CA ALA A 72 3.10 -29.04 4.21
C ALA A 72 2.54 -28.67 2.82
N ARG A 73 2.35 -29.62 1.91
CA ARG A 73 1.78 -29.34 0.58
C ARG A 73 0.28 -29.01 0.62
N GLY A 74 -0.48 -29.59 1.56
CA GLY A 74 -1.91 -29.32 1.70
C GLY A 74 -2.24 -28.10 2.56
N ALA A 75 -1.36 -27.75 3.49
CA ALA A 75 -1.58 -26.67 4.45
C ALA A 75 -1.74 -25.25 3.83
N PRO A 76 -1.02 -24.85 2.76
CA PRO A 76 -1.13 -23.51 2.18
C PRO A 76 -2.56 -23.18 1.74
N GLN A 77 -3.28 -24.13 1.15
CA GLN A 77 -4.65 -23.89 0.71
C GLN A 77 -5.56 -23.47 1.87
N GLN A 78 -5.45 -24.15 3.02
CA GLN A 78 -6.20 -23.79 4.22
C GLN A 78 -5.76 -22.44 4.78
N THR A 79 -4.47 -22.13 4.75
CA THR A 79 -3.95 -20.82 5.14
C THR A 79 -4.52 -19.70 4.28
N TYR A 80 -4.52 -19.83 2.95
CA TYR A 80 -5.08 -18.83 2.05
C TYR A 80 -6.58 -18.64 2.22
N LEU A 81 -7.34 -19.72 2.46
CA LEU A 81 -8.76 -19.63 2.78
C LEU A 81 -9.01 -18.83 4.07
N ARG A 82 -8.16 -18.99 5.09
CA ARG A 82 -8.25 -18.18 6.31
C ARG A 82 -7.95 -16.72 6.05
N VAL A 83 -6.92 -16.42 5.25
CA VAL A 83 -6.62 -15.04 4.83
C VAL A 83 -7.81 -14.45 4.08
N ALA A 84 -8.40 -15.16 3.12
CA ALA A 84 -9.55 -14.68 2.38
C ALA A 84 -10.78 -14.41 3.26
N ARG A 85 -10.99 -15.22 4.30
CA ARG A 85 -12.12 -15.02 5.24
C ARG A 85 -11.90 -13.91 6.26
N HIS A 86 -10.64 -13.59 6.58
CA HIS A 86 -10.32 -12.78 7.76
C HIS A 86 -9.44 -11.57 7.46
N ALA A 87 -9.00 -11.36 6.22
CA ALA A 87 -8.24 -10.18 5.84
C ALA A 87 -9.01 -8.90 6.18
N ARG A 88 -8.31 -7.95 6.79
CA ARG A 88 -8.79 -6.61 7.12
C ARG A 88 -7.68 -5.60 6.83
N PRO A 89 -8.02 -4.36 6.42
CA PRO A 89 -7.03 -3.30 6.29
C PRO A 89 -6.18 -3.17 7.56
N CYS A 90 -4.87 -3.07 7.40
CA CYS A 90 -3.91 -3.02 8.50
C CYS A 90 -2.82 -1.99 8.20
N ASP A 91 -2.55 -1.11 9.16
CA ASP A 91 -1.53 -0.05 9.05
C ASP A 91 -0.24 -0.37 9.81
N SER A 92 -0.23 -1.41 10.65
CA SER A 92 0.89 -1.71 11.55
C SER A 92 1.55 -3.06 11.24
N ALA A 93 2.73 -2.98 10.61
CA ALA A 93 3.62 -4.12 10.38
C ALA A 93 4.13 -4.84 11.66
N PRO A 94 4.27 -4.21 12.85
CA PRO A 94 4.75 -4.89 14.06
C PRO A 94 3.94 -6.13 14.47
N MET A 95 2.71 -6.32 13.98
CA MET A 95 1.95 -7.55 14.21
C MET A 95 2.55 -8.79 13.52
N PHE A 96 3.47 -8.62 12.56
CA PHE A 96 3.96 -9.69 11.70
C PHE A 96 5.45 -10.05 11.87
N SER A 97 6.21 -9.28 12.66
CA SER A 97 7.61 -9.59 12.97
C SER A 97 7.68 -10.47 14.22
N SER A 98 7.87 -11.78 14.03
CA SER A 98 8.28 -12.72 15.08
C SER A 98 9.57 -13.43 14.68
#